data_AF-A0A543A8Y7-F1
#
_entry.id   AF-A0A543A8Y7-F1
#
_cell.length_a   1.000
_cell.length_b   1.000
_cell.length_c   1.000
_cell.angle_alpha   90.00
_cell.angle_beta   90.00
_cell.angle_gamma   90.00
#
_symmetry.space_group_name_H-M   'P 1'
#
loop_
_entity.id
_entity.type
_entity.pdbx_description
1 polymer ?
#
loop_
_entity_poly.entity_id
_entity_poly.type
_entity_poly.pdbx_seq_one_letter_code
_entity_poly.pdbx_strand_id
1 'polypeptide(L)'
;MKLLVRLAAVLGGTALYTFAAIKLFPGEDANIGAGLIYFGLLIVVAGLWGLWDGSHATTLPRVFVRWAVVAVVVGLAFPIRIWSTEGRDFDVLWSDLSMLTPFVAGLVLAPAAVGIALGHVLGAKPRTRTPSAPPHLSL
;
A
#
# COMPACT_ATOMS: atom_id res chain seq x y z
N MET A 1 -7.41 -7.48 -12.79
CA MET A 1 -8.34 -6.51 -12.17
C MET A 1 -7.89 -5.99 -10.81
N LYS A 2 -7.70 -6.84 -9.78
CA LYS A 2 -7.40 -6.35 -8.41
C LYS A 2 -6.15 -5.43 -8.29
N LEU A 3 -5.10 -5.64 -9.09
CA LEU A 3 -3.90 -4.79 -9.06
C LEU A 3 -4.17 -3.39 -9.65
N LEU A 4 -4.81 -3.33 -10.83
CA LEU A 4 -5.14 -2.07 -11.50
C LEU A 4 -6.06 -1.19 -10.65
N VAL A 5 -7.03 -1.79 -9.95
CA VAL A 5 -7.91 -1.05 -9.03
C VAL A 5 -7.11 -0.43 -7.88
N ARG A 6 -6.13 -1.15 -7.32
CA ARG A 6 -5.26 -0.60 -6.26
C ARG A 6 -4.39 0.53 -6.79
N LEU A 7 -3.78 0.34 -7.96
CA LEU A 7 -3.00 1.41 -8.60
C LEU A 7 -3.86 2.64 -8.90
N ALA A 8 -5.04 2.45 -9.48
CA ALA A 8 -5.97 3.55 -9.77
C ALA A 8 -6.43 4.27 -8.50
N ALA A 9 -6.74 3.53 -7.43
CA ALA A 9 -7.17 4.11 -6.16
C ALA A 9 -6.03 4.87 -5.47
N VAL A 10 -4.83 4.30 -5.41
CA VAL A 10 -3.69 4.93 -4.72
C VAL A 10 -3.20 6.12 -5.54
N LEU A 11 -2.92 5.96 -6.84
CA LEU A 11 -2.45 7.06 -7.69
C LEU A 11 -3.53 8.13 -7.89
N GLY A 12 -4.79 7.74 -8.07
CA GLY A 12 -5.91 8.67 -8.16
C GLY A 12 -6.13 9.42 -6.85
N GLY A 13 -6.02 8.75 -5.71
CA GLY A 13 -6.06 9.35 -4.38
C GLY A 13 -4.91 10.35 -4.18
N THR A 14 -3.69 10.00 -4.61
CA THR A 14 -2.53 10.91 -4.59
C THR A 14 -2.78 12.16 -5.44
N ALA A 15 -3.32 12.00 -6.65
CA ALA A 15 -3.61 13.13 -7.54
C ALA A 15 -4.70 14.03 -6.95
N LEU A 16 -5.78 13.44 -6.42
CA LEU A 16 -6.87 14.17 -5.78
C LEU A 16 -6.38 14.92 -4.53
N TYR A 17 -5.58 14.26 -3.69
CA TYR A 17 -4.98 14.87 -2.52
C TYR A 17 -4.09 16.06 -2.91
N THR A 18 -3.22 15.89 -3.90
CA THR A 18 -2.34 16.96 -4.39
C THR A 18 -3.16 18.17 -4.85
N PHE A 19 -4.24 17.94 -5.62
CA PHE A 19 -5.12 19.01 -6.06
C PHE A 19 -5.81 19.73 -4.88
N ALA A 20 -6.32 18.96 -3.91
CA ALA A 20 -6.97 19.51 -2.72
C ALA A 20 -5.97 20.29 -1.84
N ALA A 21 -4.76 19.77 -1.65
CA ALA A 21 -3.73 20.38 -0.82
C ALA A 21 -3.33 21.77 -1.33
N ILE A 22 -3.19 21.94 -2.65
CA ILE A 22 -2.92 23.24 -3.28
C ILE A 22 -4.00 24.29 -2.92
N LYS A 23 -5.25 23.87 -2.73
CA LYS A 23 -6.36 24.77 -2.40
C LYS A 23 -6.51 24.99 -0.89
N LEU A 24 -6.26 23.96 -0.09
CA LEU A 24 -6.51 23.95 1.36
C LEU A 24 -5.33 24.50 2.17
N PHE A 25 -4.12 24.44 1.63
CA PHE A 25 -2.88 24.84 2.30
C PHE A 25 -2.10 25.88 1.48
N PRO A 26 -2.67 27.08 1.22
CA PRO A 26 -1.95 28.13 0.49
C PRO A 26 -0.90 28.78 1.41
N GLY A 27 0.33 28.29 1.35
CA GLY A 27 1.48 28.87 2.06
C GLY A 27 2.66 27.91 2.15
N GLU A 28 3.90 28.43 2.09
CA GLU A 28 5.11 27.59 2.11
C GLU A 28 5.23 26.76 3.39
N ASP A 29 4.89 27.33 4.55
CA ASP A 29 4.93 26.63 5.84
C ASP A 29 3.89 25.50 5.96
N ALA A 30 2.79 25.60 5.21
CA ALA A 30 1.73 24.60 5.23
C ALA A 30 2.09 23.33 4.43
N ASN A 31 3.16 23.38 3.62
CA ASN A 31 3.62 22.26 2.80
C ASN A 31 4.16 21.10 3.64
N ILE A 32 4.79 21.37 4.80
CA ILE A 32 5.27 20.32 5.70
C ILE A 32 4.09 19.54 6.28
N GLY A 33 3.05 20.24 6.75
CA GLY A 33 1.83 19.63 7.27
C GLY A 33 1.08 18.83 6.21
N ALA A 34 0.98 19.37 4.98
CA ALA A 34 0.37 18.67 3.87
C ALA A 34 1.14 17.38 3.49
N GLY A 35 2.47 17.38 3.55
CA GLY A 35 3.27 16.17 3.35
C GLY A 35 2.99 15.10 4.40
N LEU A 36 2.91 15.48 5.68
CA LEU A 36 2.63 14.56 6.78
C LEU A 36 1.23 13.94 6.69
N ILE A 37 0.22 14.73 6.35
CA ILE A 37 -1.15 14.23 6.14
C ILE A 37 -1.17 13.23 4.98
N TYR A 38 -0.45 13.52 3.89
CA TYR A 38 -0.34 12.61 2.75
C TYR A 38 0.28 11.27 3.15
N PHE A 39 1.39 11.29 3.89
CA PHE A 39 2.04 10.07 4.36
C PHE A 39 1.13 9.29 5.32
N GLY A 40 0.42 9.97 6.21
CA GLY A 40 -0.59 9.37 7.08
C GLY A 40 -1.70 8.66 6.29
N LEU A 41 -2.21 9.30 5.24
CA LEU A 41 -3.21 8.69 4.36
C LEU A 41 -2.69 7.44 3.64
N LEU A 42 -1.45 7.47 3.13
CA LEU A 42 -0.83 6.30 2.52
C LEU A 42 -0.74 5.14 3.52
N ILE A 43 -0.28 5.40 4.74
CA ILE A 43 -0.17 4.39 5.80
C ILE A 43 -1.53 3.78 6.10
N VAL A 44 -2.56 4.61 6.31
CA VAL A 44 -3.91 4.17 6.65
C VAL A 44 -4.52 3.35 5.52
N VAL A 45 -4.48 3.85 4.28
CA VAL A 45 -5.05 3.15 3.12
C VAL A 45 -4.33 1.83 2.86
N ALA A 46 -3.00 1.83 2.89
CA ALA A 46 -2.22 0.63 2.66
C ALA A 46 -2.40 -0.40 3.79
N GLY A 47 -2.43 0.03 5.04
CA GLY A 47 -2.66 -0.82 6.20
C GLY A 47 -4.05 -1.45 6.23
N LEU A 48 -5.11 -0.65 6.09
CA LEU A 48 -6.49 -1.14 6.12
C LEU A 48 -6.80 -2.05 4.93
N TRP A 49 -6.32 -1.70 3.74
CA TRP A 49 -6.54 -2.53 2.56
C TRP A 49 -5.66 -3.78 2.57
N GLY A 50 -4.44 -3.70 3.13
CA GLY A 50 -3.61 -4.86 3.44
C GLY A 50 -4.31 -5.83 4.41
N LEU A 51 -4.94 -5.31 5.47
CA LEU A 51 -5.74 -6.07 6.43
C LEU A 51 -6.92 -6.79 5.76
N TRP A 52 -7.66 -6.07 4.94
CA TRP A 52 -8.75 -6.65 4.15
C TRP A 52 -8.25 -7.74 3.20
N ASP A 53 -7.15 -7.49 2.49
CA ASP A 53 -6.60 -8.48 1.57
C ASP A 53 -6.07 -9.72 2.30
N GLY A 54 -5.43 -9.56 3.46
CA GLY A 54 -4.92 -10.67 4.28
C GLY A 54 -6.02 -11.59 4.79
N SER A 55 -7.13 -11.00 5.27
CA SER A 55 -8.28 -11.76 5.76
C SER A 55 -9.02 -12.57 4.68
N HIS A 56 -8.88 -12.16 3.42
CA HIS A 56 -9.46 -12.84 2.26
C HIS A 56 -8.41 -13.62 1.44
N ALA A 57 -7.17 -13.72 1.91
CA ALA A 57 -6.07 -14.34 1.18
C ALA A 57 -6.11 -15.86 1.33
N THR A 58 -6.13 -16.58 0.20
CA THR A 58 -5.83 -18.02 0.17
C THR A 58 -4.33 -18.31 0.23
N THR A 59 -3.50 -17.39 -0.28
CA THR A 59 -2.03 -17.48 -0.24
C THR A 59 -1.40 -16.12 0.05
N LEU A 60 -0.63 -16.05 1.14
CA LEU A 60 0.06 -14.82 1.59
C LEU A 60 1.05 -14.24 0.56
N PRO A 61 1.95 -15.04 -0.06
CA PRO A 61 2.98 -14.49 -0.95
C PRO A 61 2.39 -13.74 -2.14
N ARG A 62 1.27 -14.22 -2.69
CA ARG A 62 0.60 -13.61 -3.85
C ARG A 62 0.06 -12.22 -3.53
N VAL A 63 -0.44 -12.02 -2.31
CA VAL A 63 -0.97 -10.72 -1.86
C VAL A 63 0.17 -9.77 -1.57
N PHE A 64 1.22 -10.25 -0.89
CA PHE A 64 2.43 -9.48 -0.61
C PHE A 64 3.09 -8.95 -1.88
N VAL A 65 3.31 -9.81 -2.89
CA VAL A 65 3.92 -9.42 -4.18
C VAL A 65 3.10 -8.32 -4.87
N ARG A 66 1.76 -8.36 -4.80
CA ARG A 66 0.92 -7.29 -5.37
C ARG A 66 1.16 -5.96 -4.68
N TRP A 67 1.26 -5.95 -3.35
CA TRP A 67 1.55 -4.75 -2.58
C TRP A 67 2.99 -4.25 -2.80
N ALA A 68 3.95 -5.15 -3.00
CA ALA A 68 5.30 -4.78 -3.41
C ALA A 68 5.31 -4.06 -4.76
N VAL A 69 4.55 -4.55 -5.75
CA VAL A 69 4.40 -3.85 -7.04
C VAL A 69 3.74 -2.49 -6.87
N VAL A 70 2.68 -2.37 -6.05
CA VAL A 70 2.05 -1.07 -5.77
C VAL A 70 3.05 -0.12 -5.12
N ALA A 71 3.81 -0.57 -4.12
CA ALA A 71 4.80 0.23 -3.43
C ALA A 71 5.90 0.75 -4.36
N VAL A 72 6.41 -0.10 -5.26
CA VAL A 72 7.39 0.31 -6.27
C VAL A 72 6.81 1.37 -7.21
N VAL A 73 5.60 1.14 -7.75
CA VAL A 73 4.96 2.09 -8.68
C VAL A 73 4.69 3.43 -7.99
N VAL A 74 4.19 3.43 -6.76
CA VAL A 74 3.91 4.65 -5.99
C VAL A 74 5.20 5.36 -5.59
N GLY A 75 6.23 4.62 -5.20
CA GLY A 75 7.55 5.18 -4.88
C GLY A 75 8.20 5.87 -6.07
N LEU A 76 8.09 5.29 -7.26
CA LEU A 76 8.62 5.86 -8.50
C LEU A 76 7.80 7.06 -9.02
N ALA A 77 6.51 7.13 -8.70
CA ALA A 77 5.63 8.18 -9.22
C ALA A 77 6.08 9.60 -8.83
N PHE A 78 6.65 9.76 -7.64
CA PHE A 78 7.10 11.06 -7.13
C PHE A 78 8.36 11.59 -7.85
N PRO A 79 9.50 10.87 -7.87
CA PRO A 79 10.69 11.30 -8.60
C PRO A 79 10.42 11.55 -10.09
N ILE A 80 9.64 10.68 -10.73
CA ILE A 80 9.28 10.83 -12.15
C ILE A 80 8.47 12.11 -12.37
N ARG A 81 7.52 12.40 -11.48
CA ARG A 81 6.73 13.63 -11.55
C ARG A 81 7.63 14.86 -11.39
N ILE A 82 8.43 14.93 -10.34
CA ILE A 82 9.34 16.05 -10.04
C ILE A 82 10.26 16.31 -11.23
N TRP A 83 10.94 15.27 -11.70
CA TRP A 83 11.81 15.34 -12.87
C TRP A 83 11.08 15.88 -14.11
N SER A 84 9.83 15.47 -14.34
CA SER A 84 9.03 15.92 -15.48
C SER A 84 8.57 17.38 -15.37
N THR A 85 8.42 17.92 -14.16
CA THR A 85 7.88 19.27 -13.92
C THR A 85 8.94 20.33 -13.60
N GLU A 86 10.11 19.95 -13.11
CA GLU A 86 11.11 20.90 -12.55
C GLU A 86 12.40 21.02 -13.38
N GLY A 87 12.41 20.58 -14.63
CA GLY A 87 13.50 20.86 -15.58
C GLY A 87 14.38 19.67 -15.98
N ARG A 88 13.98 18.44 -15.65
CA ARG A 88 14.61 17.18 -16.09
C ARG A 88 16.09 17.01 -15.70
N ASP A 89 16.45 17.44 -14.50
CA ASP A 89 17.78 17.21 -13.94
C ASP A 89 17.97 15.72 -13.54
N PHE A 90 18.95 15.05 -14.14
CA PHE A 90 19.24 13.64 -13.87
C PHE A 90 19.92 13.39 -12.53
N ASP A 91 20.67 14.37 -12.00
CA ASP A 91 21.32 14.24 -10.69
C ASP A 91 20.25 14.29 -9.58
N VAL A 92 19.28 15.18 -9.72
CA VAL A 92 18.10 15.25 -8.83
C VAL A 92 17.27 13.97 -8.94
N LEU A 93 17.00 13.49 -10.16
CA LEU A 93 16.26 12.24 -10.36
C LEU A 93 16.98 11.06 -9.69
N TRP A 94 18.29 10.94 -9.84
CA TRP A 94 19.06 9.86 -9.23
C TRP A 94 19.03 9.94 -7.70
N SER A 95 19.18 11.14 -7.15
CA SER A 95 19.04 11.40 -5.71
C SER A 95 17.67 10.95 -5.19
N ASP A 96 16.58 11.37 -5.84
CA ASP A 96 15.21 11.02 -5.48
C ASP A 96 14.91 9.52 -5.65
N LEU A 97 15.47 8.88 -6.67
CA LEU A 97 15.37 7.43 -6.84
C LEU A 97 16.08 6.67 -5.71
N SER A 98 17.18 7.19 -5.20
CA SER A 98 17.95 6.54 -4.13
C SER A 98 17.40 6.79 -2.73
N MET A 99 16.76 7.94 -2.48
CA MET A 99 16.28 8.33 -1.14
C MET A 99 14.76 8.38 -1.04
N LEU A 100 14.09 9.12 -1.94
CA LEU A 100 12.65 9.34 -1.87
C LEU A 100 11.85 8.08 -2.23
N THR A 101 12.29 7.34 -3.26
CA THR A 101 11.62 6.11 -3.70
C THR A 101 11.54 5.03 -2.62
N PRO A 102 12.65 4.61 -1.96
CA PRO A 102 12.55 3.60 -0.91
C PRO A 102 11.77 4.09 0.30
N PHE A 103 11.82 5.39 0.62
CA PHE A 103 11.01 5.97 1.69
C PHE A 103 9.51 5.85 1.39
N VAL A 104 9.05 6.33 0.24
CA VAL A 104 7.63 6.28 -0.16
C VAL A 104 7.17 4.84 -0.38
N ALA A 105 7.99 4.00 -1.01
CA ALA A 105 7.69 2.58 -1.16
C ALA A 105 7.56 1.89 0.22
N GLY A 106 8.43 2.24 1.18
CA GLY A 106 8.35 1.77 2.55
C GLY A 106 7.05 2.17 3.26
N LEU A 107 6.62 3.42 3.08
CA LEU A 107 5.35 3.94 3.62
C LEU A 107 4.11 3.20 3.10
N VAL A 108 4.21 2.55 1.94
CA VAL A 108 3.12 1.71 1.39
C VAL A 108 3.31 0.26 1.81
N LEU A 109 4.49 -0.31 1.58
CA LEU A 109 4.73 -1.74 1.73
C LEU A 109 4.72 -2.19 3.19
N ALA A 110 5.33 -1.43 4.09
CA ALA A 110 5.42 -1.81 5.50
C ALA A 110 4.03 -1.90 6.17
N PRO A 111 3.16 -0.87 6.13
CA PRO A 111 1.83 -0.98 6.71
C PRO A 111 0.96 -2.00 5.97
N ALA A 112 1.08 -2.14 4.65
CA ALA A 112 0.38 -3.19 3.91
C ALA A 112 0.80 -4.59 4.37
N ALA A 113 2.10 -4.84 4.58
CA ALA A 113 2.62 -6.12 5.05
C ALA A 113 2.11 -6.45 6.46
N VAL A 114 2.12 -5.47 7.37
CA VAL A 114 1.55 -5.60 8.72
C VAL A 114 0.05 -5.90 8.63
N GLY A 115 -0.68 -5.15 7.82
CA GLY A 115 -2.11 -5.39 7.57
C GLY A 115 -2.36 -6.82 7.06
N ILE A 116 -1.64 -7.26 6.03
CA ILE A 116 -1.77 -8.60 5.46
C ILE A 116 -1.55 -9.68 6.52
N ALA A 117 -0.50 -9.56 7.34
CA ALA A 117 -0.18 -10.51 8.39
C ALA A 117 -1.31 -10.58 9.44
N LEU A 118 -1.75 -9.44 9.95
CA LEU A 118 -2.85 -9.36 10.92
C LEU A 118 -4.16 -9.90 10.33
N GLY A 119 -4.46 -9.53 9.08
CA GLY A 119 -5.68 -9.93 8.40
C GLY A 119 -5.74 -11.44 8.23
N HIS A 120 -4.62 -12.06 7.85
CA HIS A 120 -4.54 -13.49 7.68
C HIS A 120 -4.75 -14.26 8.99
N VAL A 121 -4.14 -13.79 10.09
CA VAL A 121 -4.34 -14.38 11.42
C VAL A 121 -5.81 -14.26 11.86
N LEU A 122 -6.44 -13.11 11.65
CA LEU A 122 -7.85 -12.88 12.00
C LEU A 122 -8.84 -13.65 11.10
N GLY A 123 -8.49 -13.86 9.82
CA GLY A 123 -9.33 -14.53 8.83
C GLY A 123 -9.21 -16.07 8.84
N ALA A 124 -8.18 -16.62 9.48
CA ALA A 124 -7.99 -18.06 9.62
C ALA A 124 -9.03 -18.66 10.57
N LYS A 125 -10.24 -18.94 10.07
CA LYS A 125 -11.24 -19.72 10.82
C LYS A 125 -10.63 -21.07 11.22
N PRO A 126 -10.78 -21.51 12.49
CA PRO A 126 -10.44 -22.87 12.87
C PRO A 126 -11.24 -23.83 12.00
N ARG A 127 -10.58 -24.65 11.19
CA ARG A 127 -11.22 -25.81 10.59
C ARG A 127 -11.60 -26.73 11.74
N THR A 128 -12.83 -26.63 12.23
CA THR A 128 -13.44 -27.68 13.05
C THR A 128 -13.37 -28.96 12.24
N ARG A 129 -12.37 -29.80 12.56
CA ARG A 129 -12.33 -31.20 12.15
C ARG A 129 -13.59 -31.83 12.71
N THR A 130 -14.58 -32.10 11.86
CA THR A 130 -15.68 -33.00 12.21
C THR A 130 -15.03 -34.32 12.63
N PRO A 131 -15.24 -34.81 13.87
CA PRO A 131 -14.76 -36.13 14.26
C PRO A 131 -15.38 -37.13 13.29
N SER A 132 -14.54 -37.82 12.51
CA SER A 132 -14.97 -38.98 11.75
C SER A 132 -15.61 -39.96 12.72
N ALA A 133 -16.90 -40.23 12.56
CA ALA A 133 -17.61 -41.23 13.35
C ALA A 133 -16.84 -42.56 13.34
N PRO A 134 -16.72 -43.25 14.49
CA PRO A 134 -16.00 -44.51 14.55
C PRO A 134 -16.63 -45.53 13.60
N PRO A 135 -15.83 -46.34 12.88
CA PRO A 135 -16.36 -47.41 12.06
C PRO A 135 -17.11 -48.39 12.96
N HIS A 136 -18.42 -48.53 12.72
CA HIS A 136 -19.25 -49.58 13.31
C HIS A 136 -18.63 -50.94 12.94
N LEU A 137 -18.10 -51.65 13.95
CA LEU A 137 -17.76 -53.06 13.83
C LEU A 137 -19.08 -53.85 13.74
N SER A 138 -19.40 -54.33 12.54
CA SER A 138 -20.40 -55.38 12.35
C SER A 138 -19.77 -56.72 12.73
N LEU A 139 -20.27 -57.32 13.82
CA LEU A 139 -20.05 -58.73 14.19
C LEU A 139 -20.95 -59.63 13.34
#